data_AF-A0A358IZB0-F1
#
_entry.id   AF-A0A358IZB0-F1
#
_cell.length_a   1.000
_cell.length_b   1.000
_cell.length_c   1.000
_cell.angle_alpha   90.00
_cell.angle_beta   90.00
_cell.angle_gamma   90.00
#
_symmetry.space_group_name_H-M   'P 1'
#
loop_
_entity.id
_entity.type
_entity.pdbx_description
1 polymer ?
#
loop_
_entity_poly.entity_id
_entity_poly.type
_entity_poly.pdbx_seq_one_letter_code
_entity_poly.pdbx_strand_id
1 'polypeptide(L)'
;RRSSDLLERLRKDGYLAQTVTLLDRERLGPHVLAHVMVSVRSHDHSANEAFYAFVRDAPEVLECFAQTGDIDLLLRVAVGGLEELADFIDRLIESTGGVAALKSCIVLRAIKTTNQLMVR
;
A
#
# COMPACT_ATOMS: atom_id res chain seq x y z
N ARG A 1 -16.48 -29.64 -14.52
CA ARG A 1 -17.26 -28.88 -15.53
C ARG A 1 -18.05 -27.74 -14.88
N ARG A 2 -19.07 -27.99 -14.04
CA ARG A 2 -19.89 -26.93 -13.39
C ARG A 2 -19.13 -25.82 -12.64
N SER A 3 -17.98 -26.11 -12.02
CA SER A 3 -17.18 -25.07 -11.32
C SER A 3 -16.44 -24.13 -12.27
N SER A 4 -16.12 -24.56 -13.50
CA SER A 4 -15.49 -23.69 -14.52
C SER A 4 -16.48 -22.64 -15.00
N ASP A 5 -17.71 -23.09 -15.29
CA ASP A 5 -18.78 -22.23 -15.81
C ASP A 5 -19.16 -21.10 -14.83
N LEU A 6 -19.12 -21.38 -13.52
CA LEU A 6 -19.38 -20.37 -12.49
C LEU A 6 -18.26 -19.34 -12.40
N LEU A 7 -16.99 -19.78 -12.42
CA LEU A 7 -15.83 -18.88 -12.35
C LEU A 7 -15.78 -17.96 -13.57
N GLU A 8 -16.03 -18.50 -14.75
CA GLU A 8 -16.12 -17.70 -15.98
C GLU A 8 -17.24 -16.67 -15.92
N ARG A 9 -18.41 -17.05 -15.38
CA ARG A 9 -19.51 -16.11 -15.19
C ARG A 9 -19.15 -15.00 -14.19
N LEU A 10 -18.61 -15.33 -13.02
CA LEU A 10 -18.17 -14.32 -12.04
C LEU A 10 -17.08 -13.39 -12.59
N ARG A 11 -16.20 -13.91 -13.44
CA ARG A 11 -15.19 -13.11 -14.15
C ARG A 11 -15.84 -12.15 -15.15
N LYS A 12 -16.78 -12.65 -15.94
CA LYS A 12 -17.50 -11.86 -16.94
C LYS A 12 -18.37 -10.78 -16.30
N ASP A 13 -18.99 -11.08 -15.17
CA ASP A 13 -19.84 -10.18 -14.42
C ASP A 13 -19.02 -9.16 -13.58
N GLY A 14 -17.68 -9.24 -13.61
CA GLY A 14 -16.80 -8.27 -12.97
C GLY A 14 -16.58 -8.48 -11.46
N TYR A 15 -17.08 -9.56 -10.88
CA TYR A 15 -16.88 -9.87 -9.45
C TYR A 15 -15.45 -10.33 -9.12
N LEU A 16 -14.73 -10.90 -10.09
CA LEU A 16 -13.34 -11.34 -9.91
C LEU A 16 -12.36 -10.26 -10.37
N ALA A 17 -11.84 -9.47 -9.42
CA ALA A 17 -10.83 -8.45 -9.70
C ALA A 17 -9.49 -9.06 -10.16
N GLN A 18 -9.01 -10.10 -9.48
CA GLN A 18 -7.72 -10.75 -9.78
C GLN A 18 -7.62 -12.16 -9.16
N THR A 19 -6.68 -12.97 -9.66
CA THR A 19 -6.31 -14.25 -9.06
C THR A 19 -4.82 -14.22 -8.74
N VAL A 20 -4.48 -14.39 -7.47
CA VAL A 20 -3.09 -14.27 -6.98
C VAL A 20 -2.73 -15.47 -6.10
N THR A 21 -1.45 -15.84 -6.11
CA THR A 21 -0.87 -16.78 -5.15
C THR A 21 -0.27 -15.98 -4.00
N LEU A 22 -0.71 -16.26 -2.77
CA LEU A 22 -0.21 -15.58 -1.58
C LEU A 22 0.98 -16.35 -1.01
N LEU A 23 2.06 -15.63 -0.74
CA LEU A 23 3.27 -16.17 -0.12
C LEU A 23 3.29 -15.87 1.39
N ASP A 24 3.92 -16.77 2.14
CA ASP A 24 4.20 -16.54 3.55
C ASP A 24 5.37 -15.58 3.70
N ARG A 25 5.06 -14.34 4.08
CA ARG A 25 6.04 -13.26 4.27
C ARG A 25 7.13 -13.63 5.27
N GLU A 26 6.80 -14.32 6.37
CA GLU A 26 7.80 -14.65 7.41
C GLU A 26 8.84 -15.65 6.92
N ARG A 27 8.52 -16.42 5.87
CA ARG A 27 9.43 -17.39 5.25
C ARG A 27 10.30 -16.79 4.15
N LEU A 28 10.00 -15.57 3.69
CA LEU A 28 10.72 -14.88 2.61
C LEU A 28 11.87 -14.01 3.12
N GLY A 29 12.22 -14.06 4.40
CA GLY A 29 13.30 -13.29 5.01
C GLY A 29 12.81 -12.17 5.95
N PRO A 30 13.73 -11.35 6.49
CA PRO A 30 13.34 -10.21 7.31
C PRO A 30 12.64 -9.18 6.43
N HIS A 31 11.40 -8.85 6.79
CA HIS A 31 10.61 -7.79 6.15
C HIS A 31 10.12 -6.84 7.22
N VAL A 32 10.64 -5.61 7.21
CA VAL A 32 10.10 -4.52 8.02
C VAL A 32 8.79 -4.09 7.38
N LEU A 33 7.71 -4.14 8.16
CA LEU A 33 6.43 -3.56 7.78
C LEU A 33 6.28 -2.24 8.51
N ALA A 34 5.93 -1.17 7.81
CA ALA A 34 5.76 0.15 8.38
C ALA A 34 4.45 0.78 7.90
N HIS A 35 3.85 1.57 8.79
CA HIS A 35 2.84 2.56 8.41
C HIS A 35 3.53 3.91 8.24
N VAL A 36 3.41 4.52 7.07
CA VAL A 36 3.93 5.87 6.79
C VAL A 36 2.74 6.80 6.63
N MET A 37 2.66 7.78 7.50
CA MET A 37 1.61 8.80 7.55
C MET A 37 2.18 10.10 7.02
N VAL A 38 1.55 10.65 5.98
CA VAL A 38 2.01 11.87 5.30
C VAL A 38 0.90 12.91 5.33
N SER A 39 1.23 14.11 5.77
CA SER A 39 0.42 15.32 5.59
C SER A 39 1.11 16.20 4.55
N VAL A 40 0.37 16.71 3.57
CA VAL A 40 0.91 17.46 2.41
C VAL A 40 0.66 18.95 2.61
N ARG A 41 1.61 19.82 2.24
CA ARG A 41 1.49 21.28 2.47
C ARG A 41 0.55 21.98 1.50
N SER A 42 0.50 21.51 0.26
CA SER A 42 -0.26 22.13 -0.82
C SER A 42 -1.24 21.14 -1.42
N HIS A 43 -2.49 21.58 -1.60
CA HIS A 43 -3.48 20.86 -2.41
C HIS A 43 -3.27 21.14 -3.90
N ASP A 44 -2.02 21.38 -4.33
CA ASP A 44 -1.74 21.57 -5.75
C ASP A 44 -1.99 20.24 -6.47
N HIS A 45 -2.96 20.26 -7.38
CA HIS A 45 -3.42 19.08 -8.09
C HIS A 45 -2.28 18.39 -8.85
N SER A 46 -1.34 19.17 -9.39
CA SER A 46 -0.21 18.65 -10.17
C SER A 46 0.83 17.92 -9.32
N ALA A 47 1.16 18.45 -8.14
CA ALA A 47 2.07 17.81 -7.19
C ALA A 47 1.49 16.49 -6.65
N ASN A 48 0.16 16.44 -6.47
CA ASN A 48 -0.53 15.23 -6.03
C ASN A 48 -0.51 14.12 -7.08
N GLU A 49 -0.60 14.43 -8.38
CA GLU A 49 -0.56 13.40 -9.43
C GLU A 49 0.81 12.72 -9.54
N ALA A 50 1.90 13.49 -9.51
CA ALA A 50 3.26 12.94 -9.54
C ALA A 50 3.54 12.04 -8.32
N PHE A 51 3.11 12.50 -7.15
CA PHE A 51 3.19 11.71 -5.92
C PHE A 51 2.38 10.41 -6.01
N TYR A 52 1.13 10.48 -6.47
CA TYR A 52 0.31 9.28 -6.63
C TYR A 52 0.88 8.31 -7.67
N ALA A 53 1.51 8.81 -8.74
CA ALA A 53 2.21 7.96 -9.68
C ALA A 53 3.39 7.24 -9.01
N PHE A 54 4.24 7.97 -8.28
CA PHE A 54 5.34 7.37 -7.51
C PHE A 54 4.86 6.27 -6.56
N VAL A 55 3.79 6.54 -5.80
CA VAL A 55 3.24 5.57 -4.84
C VAL A 55 2.67 4.33 -5.53
N ARG A 56 2.05 4.47 -6.70
CA ARG A 56 1.52 3.32 -7.47
C ARG A 56 2.62 2.46 -8.07
N ASP A 57 3.74 3.07 -8.44
CA ASP A 57 4.86 2.38 -9.10
C ASP A 57 5.85 1.77 -8.10
N ALA A 58 5.82 2.21 -6.83
CA ALA A 58 6.70 1.71 -5.77
C ALA A 58 6.28 0.31 -5.28
N PRO A 59 7.04 -0.77 -5.58
CA PRO A 59 6.66 -2.14 -5.21
C PRO A 59 6.66 -2.39 -3.69
N GLU A 60 7.42 -1.61 -2.92
CA GLU A 60 7.43 -1.64 -1.46
C GLU A 60 6.11 -1.13 -0.85
N VAL A 61 5.31 -0.37 -1.58
CA VAL A 61 3.99 0.12 -1.10
C VAL A 61 2.94 -0.96 -1.35
N LEU A 62 2.42 -1.52 -0.26
CA LEU A 62 1.38 -2.55 -0.31
C LEU A 62 -0.02 -1.94 -0.43
N GLU A 63 -0.26 -0.84 0.29
CA GLU A 63 -1.53 -0.12 0.30
C GLU A 63 -1.28 1.38 0.53
N CYS A 64 -2.12 2.22 -0.06
CA CYS A 64 -2.13 3.66 0.19
C CYS A 64 -3.58 4.15 0.21
N PHE A 65 -3.93 4.93 1.22
CA PHE A 65 -5.27 5.50 1.39
C PHE A 65 -5.19 7.00 1.60
N ALA A 66 -5.98 7.74 0.82
CA ALA A 66 -6.35 9.11 1.17
C ALA A 66 -7.47 9.05 2.21
N GLN A 67 -7.31 9.73 3.34
CA GLN A 67 -8.24 9.65 4.45
C GLN A 67 -8.58 11.03 5.02
N THR A 68 -9.73 11.13 5.67
CA THR A 68 -10.11 12.33 6.43
C THR A 68 -9.42 12.33 7.79
N GLY A 69 -8.95 13.49 8.25
CA GLY A 69 -8.35 13.64 9.58
C GLY A 69 -7.09 14.51 9.51
N ASP A 70 -6.20 14.35 10.49
CA ASP A 70 -4.94 15.12 10.58
C ASP A 70 -3.86 14.64 9.59
N ILE A 71 -4.07 13.47 8.99
CA ILE A 71 -3.14 12.80 8.07
C ILE A 71 -3.86 12.60 6.75
N ASP A 72 -3.33 13.19 5.68
CA ASP A 72 -3.92 13.12 4.36
C ASP A 72 -3.77 11.71 3.76
N LEU A 73 -2.62 11.08 3.98
CA LEU A 73 -2.25 9.82 3.35
C LEU A 73 -1.67 8.81 4.34
N LEU A 74 -2.16 7.58 4.28
CA LEU A 74 -1.65 6.44 5.03
C LEU A 74 -1.16 5.37 4.08
N LEU A 75 0.14 5.09 4.14
CA LEU A 75 0.79 4.04 3.37
C LEU A 75 1.13 2.87 4.27
N ARG A 76 0.93 1.65 3.78
CA ARG A 76 1.49 0.43 4.36
C ARG A 76 2.62 -0.06 3.46
N VAL A 77 3.83 -0.11 4.01
CA VAL A 77 5.07 -0.32 3.26
C VAL A 77 5.81 -1.55 3.80
N ALA A 78 6.32 -2.40 2.91
CA ALA A 78 7.15 -3.55 3.26
C ALA A 78 8.50 -3.49 2.55
N VAL A 79 9.57 -3.54 3.33
CA VAL A 79 10.97 -3.45 2.86
C VAL A 79 11.85 -4.46 3.59
N GLY A 80 13.05 -4.74 3.08
CA GLY A 80 13.99 -5.71 3.64
C GLY A 80 14.64 -5.30 4.97
N GLY A 81 14.57 -4.02 5.33
CA GLY A 81 15.23 -3.51 6.54
C GLY A 81 14.96 -2.03 6.83
N LEU A 82 15.56 -1.52 7.91
CA LEU A 82 15.40 -0.12 8.31
C LEU A 82 16.13 0.85 7.37
N GLU A 83 17.22 0.42 6.75
CA GLU A 83 17.96 1.23 5.77
C GLU A 83 17.12 1.46 4.52
N GLU A 84 16.56 0.39 3.94
CA GLU A 84 15.61 0.50 2.82
C GLU A 84 14.36 1.30 3.18
N LEU A 85 13.91 1.27 4.44
CA LEU A 85 12.80 2.12 4.91
C LEU A 85 13.19 3.60 4.90
N ALA A 86 14.41 3.94 5.33
CA ALA A 86 14.91 5.31 5.30
C ALA A 86 15.03 5.80 3.85
N ASP A 87 15.62 4.99 2.97
CA ASP A 87 15.74 5.31 1.54
C ASP A 87 14.37 5.52 0.89
N PHE A 88 13.38 4.68 1.23
CA PHE A 88 12.01 4.86 0.76
C PHE A 88 11.42 6.20 1.23
N ILE A 89 11.61 6.56 2.51
CA ILE A 89 11.10 7.81 3.07
C ILE A 89 11.74 9.01 2.37
N ASP A 90 13.04 8.97 2.08
CA ASP A 90 13.73 10.05 1.38
C ASP A 90 13.18 10.22 -0.05
N ARG A 91 13.04 9.12 -0.81
CA ARG A 91 12.40 9.14 -2.15
C ARG A 91 10.95 9.65 -2.08
N LEU A 92 10.22 9.24 -1.05
CA LEU A 92 8.83 9.68 -0.83
C LEU A 92 8.78 11.20 -0.62
N ILE A 93 9.64 11.75 0.22
CA ILE A 93 9.70 13.19 0.48
C ILE A 93 10.04 13.95 -0.81
N GLU A 94 11.03 13.49 -1.57
CA GLU A 94 11.41 14.10 -2.86
C GLU A 94 10.25 14.09 -3.86
N SER A 95 9.47 13.00 -3.93
CA SER A 95 8.36 12.86 -4.88
C SER A 95 7.11 13.69 -4.55
N THR A 96 6.89 14.04 -3.29
CA THR A 96 5.68 14.81 -2.87
C THR A 96 5.69 16.27 -3.30
N GLY A 97 6.85 16.84 -3.67
CA GLY A 97 6.98 18.29 -3.89
C GLY A 97 6.76 19.15 -2.64
N GLY A 98 6.57 18.54 -1.46
CA GLY A 98 6.41 19.24 -0.18
C GLY A 98 5.61 18.47 0.88
N VAL A 99 6.30 17.86 1.84
CA VAL A 99 5.68 17.24 3.03
C VAL A 99 5.49 18.27 4.15
N ALA A 100 4.29 18.34 4.73
CA ALA A 100 3.99 19.14 5.91
C ALA A 100 4.49 18.42 7.18
N ALA A 101 4.13 17.15 7.30
CA ALA A 101 4.55 16.27 8.38
C ALA A 101 4.64 14.83 7.86
N LEU A 102 5.65 14.10 8.33
CA LEU A 102 5.80 12.66 8.07
C LEU A 102 5.98 11.94 9.41
N LYS A 103 5.24 10.86 9.58
CA LYS A 103 5.41 9.96 10.73
C LYS A 103 5.44 8.52 10.23
N SER A 104 6.50 7.80 10.57
CA SER A 104 6.59 6.36 10.34
C SER A 104 6.36 5.59 11.64
N CYS A 105 5.68 4.45 11.54
CA CYS A 105 5.43 3.53 12.65
C CYS A 105 5.74 2.11 12.21
N ILE A 106 6.77 1.51 12.78
CA ILE A 106 7.18 0.14 12.47
C ILE A 106 6.23 -0.84 13.15
N VAL A 107 5.73 -1.80 12.39
CA VAL A 107 4.88 -2.88 12.88
C VAL A 107 5.77 -3.93 13.53
N LEU A 108 5.71 -4.02 14.86
CA LEU A 108 6.46 -5.02 15.63
C LEU A 108 5.92 -6.44 15.43
N ARG A 109 4.60 -6.56 15.31
CA ARG A 109 3.90 -7.84 15.13
C ARG A 109 2.58 -7.62 14.40
N ALA A 110 2.37 -8.34 13.31
CA ALA A 110 1.05 -8.40 12.67
C ALA A 110 0.19 -9.43 13.42
N ILE A 111 -0.91 -8.97 14.03
CA ILE A 111 -1.84 -9.88 14.73
C ILE A 111 -2.77 -10.59 13.74
N LYS A 112 -3.22 -9.88 12.70
CA LYS A 112 -4.07 -10.42 11.63
C LYS A 112 -3.89 -9.57 10.36
N THR A 113 -3.74 -10.25 9.23
CA THR A 113 -3.75 -9.64 7.89
C THR A 113 -4.58 -10.54 6.97
N THR A 114 -5.50 -9.96 6.20
CA THR A 114 -6.31 -10.74 5.25
C THR A 114 -6.72 -9.89 4.05
N ASN A 115 -6.71 -10.51 2.88
CA ASN A 115 -7.27 -9.92 1.65
C ASN A 115 -8.67 -10.51 1.35
N GLN A 116 -9.23 -11.29 2.28
CA GLN A 116 -10.56 -11.85 2.14
C GLN A 116 -11.60 -10.78 2.44
N LEU A 117 -12.51 -10.58 1.48
CA LEU A 117 -13.65 -9.69 1.63
C LEU A 117 -14.79 -10.42 2.37
N MET A 118 -15.57 -9.67 3.14
CA MET A 118 -16.83 -10.17 3.67
C MET A 118 -17.82 -10.31 2.51
N VAL A 119 -18.29 -11.53 2.25
CA VAL A 119 -19.38 -11.80 1.32
C VAL A 119 -20.66 -11.98 2.13
N ARG A 120 -21.71 -11.22 1.78
CA ARG A 120 -23.05 -11.35 2.36
C ARG A 120 -23.95 -12.17 1.45
#